data_AF-G4NDE3-F1
#
_entry.id   AF-G4NDE3-F1
#
_cell.length_a   1.000
_cell.length_b   1.000
_cell.length_c   1.000
_cell.angle_alpha   90.00
_cell.angle_beta   90.00
_cell.angle_gamma   90.00
#
_symmetry.space_group_name_H-M   'P 1'
#
loop_
_entity.id
_entity.type
_entity.pdbx_description
1 polymer ?
#
loop_
_entity_poly.entity_id
_entity_poly.type
_entity_poly.pdbx_seq_one_letter_code
_entity_poly.pdbx_strand_id
1 'polypeptide(L)'
;MAKQPHPRKATENEFTEAFNAQLLQIKVLLQAPEEPQIEPSASNISAARRLADQAVALSTAYPKLHAKAHLFLGHVLRADRRWLEAHQAYVRSAPVCPEVGQLTAEMIAAYNREVEEDKAQRRSREGKGPAGESLEGRHEQAVVSESEPEHEPVLESRPKTRQGPPVLRRVKARYFDHVHPDFYLDI
;
A
#
# COMPACT_ATOMS: atom_id res chain seq x y z
N MET A 1 -34.17 -7.55 -47.36
CA MET A 1 -32.75 -7.37 -46.97
C MET A 1 -32.70 -6.34 -45.84
N ALA A 2 -32.46 -6.77 -44.60
CA ALA A 2 -32.34 -5.85 -43.47
C ALA A 2 -30.94 -5.22 -43.50
N LYS A 3 -30.87 -3.88 -43.61
CA LYS A 3 -29.61 -3.14 -43.43
C LYS A 3 -29.14 -3.37 -42.00
N GLN A 4 -27.96 -3.96 -41.83
CA GLN A 4 -27.33 -4.06 -40.51
C GLN A 4 -27.17 -2.64 -39.94
N PRO A 5 -27.61 -2.38 -38.70
CA PRO A 5 -27.43 -1.08 -38.08
C PRO A 5 -25.93 -0.84 -37.87
N HIS A 6 -25.39 0.22 -38.47
CA HIS A 6 -24.02 0.63 -38.20
C HIS A 6 -23.92 1.10 -36.75
N PRO A 7 -22.91 0.63 -35.98
CA PRO A 7 -22.74 1.06 -34.60
C PRO A 7 -22.46 2.56 -34.58
N ARG A 8 -23.40 3.33 -34.00
CA ARG A 8 -23.21 4.76 -33.76
C ARG A 8 -22.10 4.93 -32.72
N LYS A 9 -21.15 5.82 -33.01
CA LYS A 9 -20.14 6.23 -32.01
C LYS A 9 -20.85 6.96 -30.88
N ALA A 10 -20.53 6.58 -29.64
CA ALA A 10 -21.01 7.29 -28.46
C ALA A 10 -20.61 8.76 -28.52
N THR A 11 -21.51 9.63 -28.08
CA THR A 11 -21.24 11.05 -27.88
C THR A 11 -20.34 11.25 -26.65
N GLU A 12 -19.68 12.40 -26.56
CA GLU A 12 -18.82 12.75 -25.42
C GLU A 12 -19.60 12.76 -24.08
N ASN A 13 -20.88 13.14 -24.13
CA ASN A 13 -21.78 13.14 -22.98
C ASN A 13 -22.09 11.70 -22.52
N GLU A 14 -22.48 10.82 -23.44
CA GLU A 14 -22.76 9.40 -23.14
C GLU A 14 -21.51 8.71 -22.56
N PHE A 15 -20.32 9.03 -23.07
CA PHE A 15 -19.07 8.53 -22.49
C PHE A 15 -18.86 9.02 -21.06
N THR A 16 -19.05 10.32 -20.81
CA THR A 16 -18.86 10.91 -19.49
C THR A 16 -19.85 10.34 -18.46
N GLU A 17 -21.10 10.12 -18.85
CA GLU A 17 -22.13 9.48 -18.01
C GLU A 17 -21.77 8.04 -17.68
N ALA A 18 -21.42 7.23 -18.69
CA ALA A 18 -20.99 5.84 -18.48
C ALA A 18 -19.74 5.76 -17.59
N PHE A 19 -18.81 6.68 -17.79
CA PHE A 19 -17.61 6.80 -16.97
C PHE A 19 -17.94 7.14 -15.51
N ASN A 20 -18.82 8.11 -15.28
CA ASN A 20 -19.26 8.45 -13.92
C ASN A 20 -20.02 7.29 -13.24
N ALA A 21 -20.85 6.56 -13.98
CA ALA A 21 -21.52 5.36 -13.48
C ALA A 21 -20.51 4.28 -13.05
N GLN A 22 -19.45 4.08 -13.84
CA GLN A 22 -18.36 3.16 -13.49
C GLN A 22 -17.65 3.58 -12.19
N LEU A 23 -17.41 4.88 -11.98
CA LEU A 23 -16.82 5.37 -10.74
C LEU A 23 -17.75 5.20 -9.53
N LEU A 24 -19.06 5.39 -9.70
CA LEU A 24 -20.04 5.10 -8.65
C LEU A 24 -20.06 3.61 -8.29
N GLN A 25 -19.95 2.72 -9.28
CA GLN A 25 -19.85 1.27 -9.02
C GLN A 25 -18.62 0.94 -8.15
N ILE A 26 -17.48 1.59 -8.39
CA ILE A 26 -16.28 1.44 -7.54
C ILE A 26 -16.61 1.89 -6.10
N LYS A 27 -17.27 3.05 -5.94
CA LYS A 27 -17.67 3.55 -4.62
C LYS A 27 -18.55 2.54 -3.87
N VAL A 28 -19.55 1.97 -4.55
CA VAL A 28 -20.46 0.97 -3.97
C VAL A 28 -19.70 -0.29 -3.55
N LEU A 29 -18.75 -0.76 -4.36
CA LEU A 29 -17.94 -1.94 -4.01
C LEU A 29 -17.05 -1.69 -2.79
N LEU A 30 -16.59 -0.47 -2.60
CA LEU A 30 -15.78 -0.07 -1.43
C LEU A 30 -16.62 0.27 -0.20
N GLN A 31 -17.92 0.57 -0.37
CA GLN A 31 -18.83 0.76 0.74
C GLN A 31 -19.14 -0.59 1.40
N ALA A 32 -18.98 -0.62 2.72
CA ALA A 32 -19.49 -1.69 3.55
C ALA A 32 -21.03 -1.62 3.57
N PRO A 33 -21.76 -2.75 3.49
CA PRO A 33 -23.19 -2.74 3.71
C PRO A 33 -23.49 -2.34 5.15
N GLU A 34 -24.13 -1.17 5.34
CA GLU A 34 -24.80 -0.59 6.54
C GLU A 34 -24.01 -0.53 7.87
N GLU A 35 -22.96 -1.31 8.06
CA GLU A 35 -22.15 -1.34 9.28
C GLU A 35 -20.79 -0.67 9.05
N PRO A 36 -20.51 0.49 9.69
CA PRO A 36 -19.32 1.30 9.44
C PRO A 36 -17.98 0.67 9.86
N GLN A 37 -17.99 -0.58 10.35
CA GLN A 37 -16.80 -1.28 10.83
C GLN A 37 -16.37 -2.47 9.95
N ILE A 38 -17.14 -2.80 8.91
CA ILE A 38 -16.81 -3.93 8.04
C ILE A 38 -15.95 -3.43 6.87
N GLU A 39 -14.68 -3.78 6.86
CA GLU A 39 -13.81 -3.57 5.69
C GLU A 39 -14.40 -4.27 4.45
N PRO A 40 -14.27 -3.70 3.23
CA PRO A 40 -14.78 -4.32 2.02
C PRO A 40 -14.14 -5.70 1.79
N SER A 41 -14.93 -6.66 1.32
CA SER A 41 -14.43 -8.01 1.07
C SER A 41 -13.30 -8.01 0.02
N ALA A 42 -12.36 -8.96 0.11
CA ALA A 42 -11.27 -9.10 -0.86
C ALA A 42 -11.79 -9.25 -2.31
N SER A 43 -12.94 -9.89 -2.49
CA SER A 43 -13.62 -10.01 -3.79
C SER A 43 -14.07 -8.64 -4.31
N ASN A 44 -14.69 -7.83 -3.46
CA ASN A 44 -15.12 -6.47 -3.81
C ASN A 44 -13.94 -5.56 -4.14
N ILE A 45 -12.87 -5.60 -3.34
CA ILE A 45 -11.62 -4.87 -3.60
C ILE A 45 -11.05 -5.27 -4.97
N SER A 46 -11.00 -6.57 -5.26
CA SER A 46 -10.49 -7.08 -6.55
C SER A 46 -11.36 -6.63 -7.74
N ALA A 47 -12.69 -6.61 -7.59
CA ALA A 47 -13.60 -6.11 -8.61
C ALA A 47 -13.46 -4.60 -8.81
N ALA A 48 -13.38 -3.84 -7.72
CA ALA A 48 -13.17 -2.40 -7.73
C ALA A 48 -11.84 -2.04 -8.40
N ARG A 49 -10.79 -2.84 -8.17
CA ARG A 49 -9.47 -2.66 -8.80
C ARG A 49 -9.53 -2.78 -10.32
N ARG A 50 -10.19 -3.83 -10.83
CA ARG A 50 -10.36 -4.00 -12.28
C ARG A 50 -11.10 -2.83 -12.92
N LEU A 51 -12.16 -2.36 -12.27
CA LEU A 51 -12.93 -1.20 -12.74
C LEU A 51 -12.09 0.09 -12.68
N ALA A 52 -11.29 0.30 -11.64
CA ALA A 52 -10.41 1.45 -11.52
C ALA A 52 -9.32 1.46 -12.59
N ASP A 53 -8.65 0.32 -12.81
CA ASP A 53 -7.62 0.18 -13.85
C ASP A 53 -8.22 0.43 -15.25
N GLN A 54 -9.42 -0.08 -15.52
CA GLN A 54 -10.15 0.20 -16.76
C GLN A 54 -10.49 1.69 -16.91
N ALA A 55 -10.97 2.35 -15.85
CA ALA A 55 -11.27 3.77 -15.87
C ALA A 55 -10.03 4.62 -16.18
N VAL A 56 -8.88 4.28 -15.59
CA VAL A 56 -7.60 4.93 -15.89
C VAL A 56 -7.22 4.77 -17.35
N ALA A 57 -7.38 3.57 -17.93
CA ALA A 57 -7.06 3.32 -19.33
C ALA A 57 -7.97 4.10 -20.30
N LEU A 58 -9.28 4.10 -20.06
CA LEU A 58 -10.28 4.77 -20.91
C LEU A 58 -10.15 6.31 -20.88
N SER A 59 -9.68 6.86 -19.77
CA SER A 59 -9.62 8.30 -19.54
C SER A 59 -8.31 8.96 -20.00
N THR A 60 -7.35 8.21 -20.55
CA THR A 60 -6.01 8.73 -20.92
C THR A 60 -6.04 9.95 -21.84
N ALA A 61 -7.02 10.05 -22.73
CA ALA A 61 -7.20 11.20 -23.63
C ALA A 61 -7.92 12.40 -22.98
N TYR A 62 -8.42 12.26 -21.75
CA TYR A 62 -9.29 13.22 -21.07
C TYR A 62 -8.70 13.61 -19.70
N PRO A 63 -7.87 14.66 -19.61
CA PRO A 63 -7.07 14.95 -18.42
C PRO A 63 -7.87 15.03 -17.11
N LYS A 64 -9.05 15.68 -17.13
CA LYS A 64 -9.91 15.81 -15.95
C LYS A 64 -10.49 14.46 -15.51
N LEU A 65 -10.98 13.66 -16.45
CA LEU A 65 -11.50 12.32 -16.16
C LEU A 65 -10.37 11.38 -15.70
N HIS A 66 -9.16 11.55 -16.24
CA HIS A 66 -7.99 10.78 -15.86
C HIS A 66 -7.58 11.04 -14.42
N ALA A 67 -7.52 12.31 -14.01
CA ALA A 67 -7.26 12.68 -12.63
C ALA A 67 -8.35 12.13 -11.69
N LYS A 68 -9.62 12.17 -12.11
CA LYS A 68 -10.73 11.57 -11.35
C LYS A 68 -10.60 10.04 -11.26
N ALA A 69 -10.19 9.34 -12.32
CA ALA A 69 -9.93 7.90 -12.28
C ALA A 69 -8.85 7.54 -11.23
N HIS A 70 -7.77 8.33 -11.19
CA HIS A 70 -6.69 8.13 -10.22
C HIS A 70 -7.15 8.35 -8.78
N LEU A 71 -8.12 9.24 -8.53
CA LEU A 71 -8.71 9.41 -7.19
C LEU A 71 -9.36 8.09 -6.70
N PHE A 72 -10.19 7.49 -7.55
CA PHE A 72 -10.88 6.23 -7.23
C PHE A 72 -9.90 5.04 -7.16
N LEU A 73 -8.89 5.00 -8.03
CA LEU A 73 -7.80 4.02 -7.92
C LEU A 73 -7.08 4.14 -6.57
N GLY A 74 -6.83 5.37 -6.10
CA GLY A 74 -6.26 5.63 -4.78
C GLY A 74 -7.11 5.06 -3.63
N HIS A 75 -8.43 5.21 -3.70
CA HIS A 75 -9.35 4.63 -2.72
C HIS A 75 -9.31 3.09 -2.72
N VAL A 76 -9.29 2.47 -3.90
CA VAL A 76 -9.18 1.01 -4.01
C VAL A 76 -7.85 0.51 -3.45
N LEU A 77 -6.75 1.16 -3.81
CA LEU A 77 -5.41 0.80 -3.34
C LEU A 77 -5.26 0.98 -1.83
N ARG A 78 -5.91 2.00 -1.26
CA ARG A 78 -6.01 2.20 0.19
C ARG A 78 -6.72 1.03 0.86
N ALA A 79 -7.87 0.60 0.33
CA ALA A 79 -8.60 -0.55 0.85
C ALA A 79 -7.77 -1.85 0.76
N ASP A 80 -6.97 -1.99 -0.29
CA ASP A 80 -6.03 -3.10 -0.50
C ASP A 80 -4.70 -2.96 0.30
N ARG A 81 -4.59 -1.94 1.16
CA ARG A 81 -3.37 -1.62 1.95
C ARG A 81 -2.09 -1.42 1.12
N ARG A 82 -2.24 -1.07 -0.16
CA ARG A 82 -1.13 -0.74 -1.06
C ARG A 82 -0.76 0.73 -0.92
N TRP A 83 -0.28 1.11 0.26
CA TRP A 83 -0.14 2.50 0.70
C TRP A 83 0.66 3.38 -0.26
N LEU A 84 1.81 2.92 -0.74
CA LEU A 84 2.67 3.71 -1.62
C LEU A 84 2.04 3.96 -2.99
N GLU A 85 1.33 2.98 -3.53
CA GLU A 85 0.61 3.13 -4.79
C GLU A 85 -0.61 4.02 -4.63
N ALA A 86 -1.35 3.87 -3.51
CA ALA A 86 -2.46 4.74 -3.17
C ALA A 86 -2.00 6.21 -3.09
N HIS A 87 -0.86 6.46 -2.44
CA HIS A 87 -0.23 7.79 -2.41
C HIS A 87 0.01 8.33 -3.83
N GLN A 88 0.64 7.54 -4.71
CA GLN A 88 0.92 7.97 -6.08
C GLN A 88 -0.35 8.27 -6.88
N ALA A 89 -1.39 7.46 -6.72
CA ALA A 89 -2.69 7.68 -7.34
C ALA A 89 -3.33 8.98 -6.84
N TYR A 90 -3.33 9.22 -5.53
CA TYR A 90 -3.85 10.47 -4.97
C TYR A 90 -3.09 11.71 -5.46
N VAL A 91 -1.75 11.64 -5.55
CA VAL A 91 -0.94 12.73 -6.14
C VAL A 91 -1.38 13.03 -7.59
N ARG A 92 -1.68 12.00 -8.39
CA ARG A 92 -2.15 12.18 -9.77
C ARG A 92 -3.58 12.76 -9.86
N SER A 93 -4.38 12.63 -8.81
CA SER A 93 -5.71 13.24 -8.73
C SER A 93 -5.74 14.68 -8.23
N ALA A 94 -4.62 15.21 -7.72
CA ALA A 94 -4.53 16.57 -7.18
C ALA A 94 -5.08 17.69 -8.11
N PRO A 95 -4.97 17.62 -9.45
CA PRO A 95 -5.54 18.64 -10.33
C PRO A 95 -7.07 18.81 -10.25
N VAL A 96 -7.81 17.80 -9.77
CA VAL A 96 -9.28 17.84 -9.67
C VAL A 96 -9.80 17.74 -8.25
N CYS A 97 -8.97 17.32 -7.30
CA CYS A 97 -9.29 17.26 -5.88
C CYS A 97 -8.06 17.75 -5.10
N PRO A 98 -7.93 19.07 -4.86
CA PRO A 98 -6.80 19.62 -4.13
C PRO A 98 -6.75 19.15 -2.66
N GLU A 99 -7.86 18.65 -2.12
CA GLU A 99 -8.00 18.14 -0.75
C GLU A 99 -7.32 16.78 -0.52
N VAL A 100 -6.82 16.13 -1.58
CA VAL A 100 -6.10 14.84 -1.48
C VAL A 100 -4.80 14.93 -0.68
N GLY A 101 -4.33 16.12 -0.33
CA GLY A 101 -3.15 16.33 0.52
C GLY A 101 -3.20 15.52 1.82
N GLN A 102 -4.34 15.52 2.52
CA GLN A 102 -4.50 14.73 3.74
C GLN A 102 -4.43 13.22 3.44
N LEU A 103 -5.12 12.76 2.39
CA LEU A 103 -5.10 11.35 1.99
C LEU A 103 -3.69 10.88 1.64
N THR A 104 -2.90 11.68 0.92
CA THR A 104 -1.51 11.34 0.59
C THR A 104 -0.65 11.21 1.84
N ALA A 105 -0.80 12.11 2.82
CA ALA A 105 -0.08 12.05 4.09
C ALA A 105 -0.47 10.82 4.93
N GLU A 106 -1.76 10.49 4.98
CA GLU A 106 -2.28 9.30 5.65
C GLU A 106 -1.65 8.02 5.09
N MET A 107 -1.49 7.91 3.77
CA MET A 107 -0.89 6.73 3.15
C MET A 107 0.59 6.55 3.57
N ILE A 108 1.37 7.63 3.60
CA ILE A 108 2.76 7.56 4.05
C ILE A 108 2.85 7.22 5.54
N ALA A 109 1.94 7.76 6.36
CA ALA A 109 1.88 7.43 7.78
C ALA A 109 1.53 5.95 8.02
N ALA A 110 0.55 5.40 7.28
CA ALA A 110 0.17 3.99 7.33
C ALA A 110 1.33 3.07 6.93
N TYR A 111 2.00 3.37 5.81
CA TYR A 111 3.18 2.63 5.37
C TYR A 111 4.28 2.58 6.45
N ASN A 112 4.63 3.75 7.00
CA ASN A 112 5.68 3.80 8.03
C ASN A 112 5.29 3.01 9.29
N ARG A 113 4.01 3.03 9.67
CA ARG A 113 3.50 2.27 10.80
C ARG A 113 3.71 0.76 10.59
N GLU A 114 3.28 0.22 9.45
CA GLU A 114 3.44 -1.20 9.15
C GLU A 114 4.92 -1.62 9.08
N VAL A 115 5.78 -0.75 8.55
CA VAL A 115 7.23 -0.98 8.54
C VAL A 115 7.82 -1.05 9.94
N GLU A 116 7.41 -0.18 10.86
CA GLU A 116 7.88 -0.21 12.25
C GLU A 116 7.31 -1.41 13.02
N GLU A 117 6.06 -1.80 12.78
CA GLU A 117 5.44 -3.00 13.36
C GLU A 117 6.18 -4.28 12.91
N ASP A 118 6.51 -4.41 11.63
CA ASP A 118 7.28 -5.57 11.13
C ASP A 118 8.69 -5.62 11.75
N LYS A 119 9.36 -4.46 11.90
CA LYS A 119 10.66 -4.38 12.60
C LYS A 119 10.55 -4.82 14.06
N ALA A 120 9.52 -4.37 14.77
CA ALA A 120 9.28 -4.75 16.17
C ALA A 120 9.02 -6.26 16.28
N GLN A 121 8.24 -6.83 15.36
CA GLN A 121 7.92 -8.25 15.33
C GLN A 121 9.17 -9.11 15.09
N ARG A 122 10.07 -8.67 14.20
CA ARG A 122 11.36 -9.35 13.95
C ARG A 122 12.24 -9.37 15.20
N ARG A 123 12.39 -8.23 15.88
CA ARG A 123 13.15 -8.14 17.14
C ARG A 123 12.58 -9.05 18.23
N SER A 124 11.26 -9.16 18.33
CA SER A 124 10.60 -10.06 19.28
C SER A 124 10.89 -11.53 18.97
N ARG A 125 10.91 -11.93 17.69
CA ARG A 125 11.27 -13.29 17.27
C ARG A 125 12.74 -13.61 17.53
N GLU A 126 13.64 -12.65 17.30
CA GLU A 126 15.08 -12.81 17.52
C GLU A 126 15.44 -12.85 19.02
N GLY A 127 14.72 -12.11 19.87
CA GLY A 127 14.87 -12.15 21.34
C GLY A 127 14.29 -13.41 22.01
N LYS A 128 13.57 -14.25 21.27
CA LYS A 128 13.01 -15.55 21.69
C LYS A 128 13.81 -16.74 21.13
N GLY A 129 15.13 -16.61 21.01
CA GLY A 129 16.03 -17.77 20.84
C GLY A 129 15.94 -18.72 22.05
N PRO A 130 16.25 -20.02 21.90
CA PRO A 130 15.97 -21.02 22.91
C PRO A 130 16.73 -20.69 24.19
N ALA A 131 15.98 -20.34 25.25
CA ALA A 131 16.49 -20.40 26.60
C ALA A 131 16.95 -21.85 26.80
N GLY A 132 18.26 -22.01 26.97
CA GLY A 132 18.91 -23.31 27.04
C GLY A 132 18.18 -24.25 27.99
N GLU A 133 17.94 -25.46 27.51
CA GLU A 133 17.70 -26.61 28.35
C GLU A 133 18.87 -26.71 29.34
N SER A 134 18.63 -26.24 30.56
CA SER A 134 19.47 -26.50 31.72
C SER A 134 19.18 -27.91 32.21
N LEU A 135 19.79 -28.88 31.55
CA LEU A 135 20.04 -30.27 31.99
C LEU A 135 21.57 -30.39 31.91
N GLU A 136 22.36 -30.73 32.93
CA GLU A 136 22.20 -31.64 34.06
C GLU A 136 23.09 -31.20 35.22
N GLY A 137 22.70 -31.60 36.43
CA GLY A 137 23.58 -31.60 37.58
C GLY A 137 24.49 -32.84 37.61
N ARG A 138 25.69 -32.63 38.19
CA ARG A 138 26.57 -33.58 38.91
C ARG A 138 26.85 -34.96 38.29
N HIS A 139 28.13 -35.24 38.03
CA HIS A 139 28.88 -36.31 38.74
C HIS A 139 30.41 -36.11 38.61
N GLU A 140 31.12 -36.63 39.61
CA GLU A 140 32.50 -36.37 39.99
C GLU A 140 33.56 -37.17 39.21
N GLN A 141 34.79 -36.63 39.21
CA GLN A 141 36.11 -37.30 39.15
C GLN A 141 36.45 -38.25 37.97
N ALA A 142 37.49 -37.92 37.19
CA ALA A 142 38.88 -38.33 37.47
C ALA A 142 39.81 -38.27 36.22
N VAL A 143 41.09 -38.01 36.52
CA VAL A 143 42.33 -38.37 35.78
C VAL A 143 42.85 -37.42 34.68
N VAL A 144 44.04 -36.90 35.02
CA VAL A 144 45.09 -36.20 34.27
C VAL A 144 45.49 -36.90 32.96
N SER A 145 45.75 -36.12 31.91
CA SER A 145 46.92 -36.31 31.04
C SER A 145 47.19 -35.05 30.21
N GLU A 146 48.44 -34.59 30.31
CA GLU A 146 49.05 -33.44 29.65
C GLU A 146 49.09 -33.61 28.13
N SER A 147 49.00 -32.50 27.37
CA SER A 147 49.80 -32.18 26.16
C SER A 147 49.26 -30.91 25.47
N GLU A 148 49.92 -29.78 25.65
CA GLU A 148 49.99 -28.68 24.66
C GLU A 148 51.08 -29.03 23.60
N PRO A 149 51.22 -28.38 22.41
CA PRO A 149 50.91 -26.96 22.19
C PRO A 149 50.49 -26.47 20.76
N GLU A 150 50.21 -25.16 20.70
CA GLU A 150 50.26 -24.14 19.62
C GLU A 150 49.45 -24.25 18.30
N HIS A 151 48.55 -23.26 18.07
CA HIS A 151 48.66 -22.24 16.99
C HIS A 151 47.42 -21.32 16.91
N GLU A 152 47.60 -20.00 17.07
CA GLU A 152 46.68 -18.94 16.59
C GLU A 152 47.09 -18.44 15.17
N PRO A 153 46.45 -17.41 14.56
CA PRO A 153 45.10 -17.39 13.97
C PRO A 153 45.13 -16.88 12.50
N VAL A 154 44.15 -17.21 11.64
CA VAL A 154 44.00 -16.49 10.36
C VAL A 154 42.52 -16.24 10.03
N LEU A 155 42.18 -14.94 10.06
CA LEU A 155 41.01 -14.31 9.45
C LEU A 155 41.13 -14.39 7.92
N GLU A 156 40.06 -14.74 7.20
CA GLU A 156 39.66 -13.93 6.04
C GLU A 156 38.22 -14.17 5.55
N SER A 157 37.51 -13.05 5.59
CA SER A 157 36.17 -12.68 5.17
C SER A 157 35.77 -13.02 3.72
N ARG A 158 34.53 -13.50 3.54
CA ARG A 158 33.75 -13.33 2.29
C ARG A 158 32.79 -12.14 2.46
N PRO A 159 32.74 -11.15 1.54
CA PRO A 159 31.81 -10.03 1.67
C PRO A 159 30.41 -10.42 1.14
N LYS A 160 29.38 -10.29 1.99
CA LYS A 160 27.98 -10.18 1.55
C LYS A 160 27.64 -8.69 1.48
N THR A 161 27.70 -8.11 0.29
CA THR A 161 27.07 -6.83 -0.01
C THR A 161 25.55 -6.98 0.08
N ARG A 162 24.96 -6.62 1.23
CA ARG A 162 23.54 -6.27 1.31
C ARG A 162 23.44 -4.75 1.21
N GLN A 163 23.23 -4.25 -0.01
CA GLN A 163 22.68 -2.90 -0.18
C GLN A 163 21.26 -2.91 0.40
N GLY A 164 21.06 -2.18 1.48
CA GLY A 164 19.73 -1.91 2.02
C GLY A 164 18.96 -0.93 1.13
N PRO A 165 17.62 -0.93 1.17
CA PRO A 165 16.82 -0.01 0.37
C PRO A 165 17.04 1.44 0.82
N PRO A 166 16.94 2.42 -0.11
CA PRO A 166 17.24 3.81 0.18
C PRO A 166 16.21 4.39 1.16
N VAL A 167 16.69 4.93 2.28
CA VAL A 167 15.89 5.69 3.24
C VAL A 167 15.66 7.09 2.67
N LEU A 168 14.46 7.38 2.18
CA LEU A 168 14.09 8.74 1.80
C LEU A 168 13.92 9.59 3.07
N ARG A 169 14.79 10.59 3.22
CA ARG A 169 14.74 11.56 4.33
C ARG A 169 13.43 12.34 4.27
N ARG A 170 12.77 12.47 5.44
CA ARG A 170 11.55 13.27 5.67
C ARG A 170 11.66 14.64 4.99
N VAL A 171 10.90 14.84 3.92
CA VAL A 171 10.59 16.18 3.42
C VAL A 171 9.47 16.72 4.31
N LYS A 172 9.73 17.82 5.03
CA LYS A 172 8.70 18.54 5.78
C LYS A 172 7.71 19.12 4.77
N ALA A 173 6.54 18.49 4.62
CA ALA A 173 5.42 19.09 3.92
C ALA A 173 4.91 20.28 4.75
N ARG A 174 5.27 21.49 4.33
CA ARG A 174 4.57 22.71 4.69
C ARG A 174 3.59 23.01 3.56
N TYR A 175 2.38 22.47 3.61
CA TYR A 175 1.28 22.97 2.78
C TYR A 175 -0.01 23.02 3.60
N PHE A 176 -0.28 24.24 4.05
CA PHE A 176 -1.56 24.90 4.31
C PHE A 176 -2.57 24.24 5.25
N ASP A 177 -2.59 24.80 6.46
CA ASP A 177 -3.80 25.13 7.20
C ASP A 177 -4.87 25.70 6.25
N HIS A 178 -6.11 25.21 6.35
CA HIS A 178 -7.40 25.92 6.26
C HIS A 178 -8.49 24.84 6.13
N VAL A 179 -9.07 24.46 7.28
CA VAL A 179 -10.24 23.61 7.37
C VAL A 179 -11.47 24.50 7.18
N HIS A 180 -12.32 24.22 6.20
CA HIS A 180 -13.70 24.69 6.23
C HIS A 180 -14.66 23.52 5.89
N PRO A 181 -15.67 23.27 6.73
CA PRO A 181 -16.72 22.30 6.43
C PRO A 181 -17.68 22.91 5.41
N ASP A 182 -18.49 22.09 4.75
CA ASP A 182 -19.46 22.44 3.71
C ASP A 182 -18.92 22.36 2.29
N PHE A 183 -18.94 21.16 1.72
CA PHE A 183 -19.40 20.96 0.34
C PHE A 183 -20.02 19.56 0.22
N TYR A 184 -21.27 19.46 0.67
CA TYR A 184 -22.23 18.47 0.17
C TYR A 184 -22.76 18.96 -1.19
N LEU A 185 -22.83 18.02 -2.15
CA LEU A 185 -23.71 17.99 -3.32
C LEU A 185 -23.54 19.08 -4.40
N ASP A 186 -23.19 18.62 -5.62
CA ASP A 186 -23.89 18.98 -6.85
C ASP A 186 -23.52 17.99 -7.97
N ILE A 187 -24.13 16.79 -7.93
CA ILE A 187 -24.63 16.03 -9.10
C ILE A 187 -25.73 15.07 -8.62
#